data_AF-A0A7S3PSL0-F1
#
_entry.id   AF-A0A7S3PSL0-F1
#
_cell.length_a   1.000
_cell.length_b   1.000
_cell.length_c   1.000
_cell.angle_alpha   90.00
_cell.angle_beta   90.00
_cell.angle_gamma   90.00
#
_symmetry.space_group_name_H-M   'P 1'
#
loop_
_entity.id
_entity.type
_entity.pdbx_description
1 polymer ?
#
loop_
_entity_poly.entity_id
_entity_poly.type
_entity_poly.pdbx_seq_one_letter_code
_entity_poly.pdbx_strand_id
1 'polypeptide(L)'
;AVVLSVFFPAVSGIMAGANVSGDLKDPSKSIPKGTLLAVMVSCGIYIVLVVIIGTFTVRTVIEYAIPIAGGSSTGTATPDTEVFKCIYGGLYHDTTLPTKISLYPPLVYLGIYCATISSGLAALVGAPRILQALAKDRLFPFLNPLARGVGRSQEPIRAYVVTFFIALLCILTGDLNSVAPLITTFFLSSYALVNYACFAAETSNSPGWRPSFRYFNQWVALTG
;
A
#
# COMPACT_ATOMS: atom_id res chain seq x y z
N ALA A 1 5.83 -7.34 -14.32
CA ALA A 1 6.22 -7.58 -12.92
C ALA A 1 6.24 -6.29 -12.09
N VAL A 2 6.97 -5.25 -12.53
CA VAL A 2 7.19 -4.01 -11.74
C VAL A 2 5.91 -3.25 -11.39
N VAL A 3 4.92 -3.17 -12.30
CA VAL A 3 3.66 -2.45 -12.03
C VAL A 3 2.86 -3.09 -10.89
N LEU A 4 2.78 -4.43 -10.87
CA LEU A 4 2.09 -5.15 -9.79
C LEU A 4 2.78 -4.92 -8.45
N SER A 5 4.12 -4.95 -8.42
CA SER A 5 4.89 -4.75 -7.19
C SER A 5 4.83 -3.32 -6.65
N VAL A 6 4.53 -2.33 -7.51
CA VAL A 6 4.32 -0.94 -7.08
C VAL A 6 2.87 -0.71 -6.65
N PHE A 7 1.91 -1.39 -7.27
CA PHE A 7 0.49 -1.26 -6.94
C PHE A 7 0.08 -2.05 -5.69
N PHE A 8 0.66 -3.21 -5.46
CA PHE A 8 0.25 -4.13 -4.39
C PHE A 8 0.18 -3.52 -2.97
N PRO A 9 1.09 -2.62 -2.55
CA PRO A 9 0.97 -1.98 -1.24
C PRO A 9 -0.37 -1.22 -1.06
N ALA A 10 -1.00 -0.75 -2.13
CA ALA A 10 -2.29 -0.05 -2.09
C ALA A 10 -3.49 -0.96 -1.76
N VAL A 11 -3.38 -2.28 -2.01
CA VAL A 11 -4.39 -3.28 -1.66
C VAL A 11 -4.01 -4.09 -0.43
N SER A 12 -2.81 -3.85 0.11
CA SER A 12 -2.36 -4.46 1.37
C SER A 12 -3.13 -3.90 2.58
N GLY A 13 -2.89 -4.48 3.75
CA GLY A 13 -3.42 -3.92 5.02
C GLY A 13 -4.73 -4.54 5.50
N ILE A 14 -5.20 -5.63 4.89
CA ILE A 14 -6.38 -6.38 5.37
C ILE A 14 -6.29 -6.84 6.83
N MET A 15 -5.07 -6.99 7.35
CA MET A 15 -4.79 -7.40 8.74
C MET A 15 -4.91 -6.27 9.75
N ALA A 16 -5.06 -5.00 9.33
CA ALA A 16 -5.20 -3.88 10.27
C ALA A 16 -6.41 -4.05 11.20
N GLY A 17 -7.53 -4.60 10.69
CA GLY A 17 -8.71 -4.92 11.50
C GLY A 17 -8.48 -6.04 12.52
N ALA A 18 -7.62 -7.02 12.19
CA ALA A 18 -7.28 -8.10 13.10
C ALA A 18 -6.33 -7.64 14.24
N ASN A 19 -5.50 -6.63 13.97
CA ASN A 19 -4.57 -6.08 14.96
C ASN A 19 -5.26 -5.38 16.14
N VAL A 20 -6.55 -5.02 16.00
CA VAL A 20 -7.38 -4.37 17.04
C VAL A 20 -8.46 -5.35 17.55
N SER A 21 -8.29 -6.64 17.30
CA SER A 21 -9.29 -7.67 17.63
C SER A 21 -9.62 -7.78 19.12
N GLY A 22 -8.67 -7.45 20.00
CA GLY A 22 -8.86 -7.45 21.46
C GLY A 22 -9.84 -6.39 21.97
N ASP A 23 -10.08 -5.32 21.19
CA ASP A 23 -10.96 -4.21 21.58
C ASP A 23 -12.37 -4.32 20.95
N LEU A 24 -12.62 -5.40 20.19
CA LEU A 24 -13.92 -5.64 19.55
C LEU A 24 -14.91 -6.31 20.51
N LYS A 25 -16.16 -5.84 20.51
CA LYS A 25 -17.26 -6.46 21.26
C LYS A 25 -17.47 -7.94 20.89
N ASP A 26 -17.43 -8.25 19.59
CA ASP A 26 -17.61 -9.60 19.03
C ASP A 26 -16.62 -9.86 17.88
N PRO A 27 -15.38 -10.31 18.16
CA PRO A 27 -14.32 -10.42 17.14
C PRO A 27 -14.62 -11.49 16.08
N SER A 28 -15.22 -12.61 16.48
CA SER A 28 -15.50 -13.77 15.60
C SER A 28 -16.45 -13.42 14.44
N LYS A 29 -17.36 -12.46 14.64
CA LYS A 29 -18.33 -12.01 13.62
C LYS A 29 -17.91 -10.70 12.95
N SER A 30 -17.25 -9.80 13.68
CA SER A 30 -16.93 -8.46 13.19
C SER A 30 -15.73 -8.44 12.25
N ILE A 31 -14.69 -9.24 12.53
CA ILE A 31 -13.47 -9.28 11.70
C ILE A 31 -13.79 -9.78 10.28
N PRO A 32 -14.47 -10.92 10.07
CA PRO A 32 -14.70 -11.43 8.71
C PRO A 32 -15.61 -10.50 7.90
N LYS A 33 -16.67 -9.97 8.51
CA LYS A 33 -17.60 -9.06 7.83
C LYS A 33 -16.95 -7.72 7.48
N GLY A 34 -16.23 -7.13 8.43
CA GLY A 34 -15.54 -5.86 8.23
C GLY A 34 -14.47 -5.97 7.15
N THR A 35 -13.62 -7.00 7.22
CA THR A 35 -12.53 -7.20 6.26
C THR A 35 -13.05 -7.46 4.85
N LEU A 36 -14.04 -8.36 4.68
CA LEU A 36 -14.60 -8.67 3.36
C LEU A 36 -15.32 -7.45 2.76
N LEU A 37 -16.11 -6.72 3.55
CA LEU A 37 -16.78 -5.51 3.07
C LEU A 37 -15.76 -4.44 2.65
N ALA A 38 -14.72 -4.22 3.45
CA ALA A 38 -13.67 -3.24 3.15
C ALA A 38 -12.92 -3.58 1.85
N VAL A 39 -12.58 -4.85 1.64
CA VAL A 39 -11.96 -5.34 0.39
C VAL A 39 -12.91 -5.12 -0.80
N MET A 40 -14.19 -5.45 -0.68
CA MET A 40 -15.15 -5.27 -1.78
C MET A 40 -15.34 -3.80 -2.15
N VAL A 41 -15.46 -2.92 -1.15
CA VAL A 41 -15.62 -1.47 -1.37
C VAL A 41 -14.37 -0.87 -2.00
N SER A 42 -13.17 -1.19 -1.48
CA SER A 42 -11.91 -0.68 -2.02
C SER A 42 -11.65 -1.18 -3.44
N CYS A 43 -11.86 -2.47 -3.72
CA CYS A 43 -11.77 -3.02 -5.08
C CYS A 43 -12.73 -2.31 -6.04
N GLY A 44 -13.99 -2.07 -5.63
CA GLY A 44 -14.96 -1.34 -6.43
C GLY A 44 -14.49 0.08 -6.76
N ILE A 45 -13.99 0.82 -5.77
CA ILE A 45 -13.46 2.17 -5.95
C ILE A 45 -12.26 2.16 -6.90
N TYR A 46 -11.31 1.23 -6.73
CA TYR A 46 -10.14 1.14 -7.62
C TYR A 46 -10.52 0.83 -9.07
N ILE A 47 -11.46 -0.11 -9.31
CA ILE A 47 -11.93 -0.42 -10.67
C ILE A 47 -12.58 0.81 -11.31
N VAL A 48 -13.45 1.51 -10.58
CA VAL A 48 -14.13 2.71 -11.08
C VAL A 48 -13.09 3.80 -11.43
N LEU A 49 -12.11 4.04 -10.55
CA LEU A 49 -11.05 5.03 -10.82
C LEU A 49 -10.21 4.66 -12.05
N VAL A 50 -9.83 3.39 -12.21
CA VAL A 50 -9.06 2.92 -13.36
C VAL A 50 -9.85 3.11 -14.66
N VAL A 51 -11.14 2.78 -14.68
CA VAL A 51 -11.99 2.94 -15.87
C VAL A 51 -12.18 4.41 -16.21
N ILE A 52 -12.42 5.28 -15.22
CA ILE A 52 -12.58 6.72 -15.46
C ILE A 52 -11.26 7.30 -16.00
N ILE A 53 -10.15 7.12 -15.30
CA ILE A 53 -8.86 7.70 -15.73
C ILE A 53 -8.44 7.14 -17.10
N GLY A 54 -8.65 5.84 -17.33
CA GLY A 54 -8.30 5.18 -18.59
C GLY A 54 -9.16 5.61 -19.79
N THR A 55 -10.43 5.97 -19.57
CA THR A 55 -11.32 6.43 -20.67
C THR A 55 -11.20 7.92 -20.97
N PHE A 56 -10.95 8.75 -19.95
CA PHE A 56 -10.90 10.21 -20.11
C PHE A 56 -9.51 10.79 -20.37
N THR A 57 -8.42 10.01 -20.25
CA THR A 57 -7.05 10.53 -20.38
C THR A 57 -6.22 9.76 -21.41
N VAL A 58 -5.33 10.47 -22.10
CA VAL A 58 -4.41 9.89 -23.08
C VAL A 58 -3.08 9.51 -22.44
N ARG A 59 -2.43 8.46 -22.98
CA ARG A 59 -1.17 7.91 -22.45
C ARG A 59 -0.03 8.92 -22.42
N THR A 60 0.13 9.69 -23.49
CA THR A 60 1.19 10.69 -23.66
C THR A 60 0.66 11.83 -24.50
N VAL A 61 0.88 13.06 -24.04
CA VAL A 61 0.61 14.28 -24.79
C VAL A 61 1.94 14.76 -25.37
N ILE A 62 1.99 14.86 -26.69
CA ILE A 62 3.17 15.29 -27.44
C ILE A 62 2.84 16.63 -28.06
N GLU A 63 3.71 17.61 -27.84
CA GLU A 63 3.65 18.91 -28.48
C GLU A 63 4.80 19.01 -29.50
N TYR A 64 4.47 19.46 -30.71
CA TYR A 64 5.45 19.70 -31.77
C TYR A 64 5.75 21.20 -31.80
N ALA A 65 6.96 21.57 -31.38
CA ALA A 65 7.40 22.96 -31.39
C ALA A 65 8.24 23.22 -32.64
N ILE A 66 7.91 24.29 -33.36
CA ILE A 66 8.72 24.80 -34.48
C ILE A 66 9.68 25.83 -33.89
N PRO A 67 11.01 25.65 -33.98
CA PRO A 67 11.95 26.67 -33.52
C PRO A 67 11.83 27.92 -34.42
N ILE A 68 11.29 29.01 -33.87
CA ILE A 68 11.35 30.32 -34.53
C ILE A 68 12.75 30.86 -34.28
N ALA A 69 13.66 30.64 -35.23
CA ALA A 69 14.98 31.23 -35.20
C ALA A 69 14.88 32.75 -35.41
N GLY A 70 14.97 33.52 -34.32
CA GLY A 70 15.20 34.96 -34.34
C GLY A 70 13.98 35.84 -34.65
N GLY A 71 13.37 36.41 -33.60
CA GLY A 71 12.91 37.81 -33.53
C GLY A 71 12.12 38.47 -34.69
N SER A 72 11.50 37.75 -35.62
CA SER A 72 10.69 38.36 -36.69
C SER A 72 9.51 37.45 -37.03
N SER A 73 8.31 37.98 -36.80
CA SER A 73 6.99 37.33 -36.91
C SER A 73 6.55 37.01 -38.35
N THR A 74 7.49 36.83 -39.28
CA THR A 74 7.25 36.60 -40.72
C THR A 74 8.18 35.52 -41.31
N GLY A 75 8.52 34.50 -40.52
CA GLY A 75 9.26 33.32 -41.01
C GLY A 75 8.33 32.37 -41.76
N THR A 76 8.50 32.25 -43.08
CA THR A 76 7.85 31.23 -43.92
C THR A 76 8.53 29.88 -43.63
N ALA A 77 7.76 28.86 -43.22
CA ALA A 77 8.30 27.53 -42.90
C ALA A 77 8.93 26.90 -44.16
N THR A 78 10.25 26.68 -44.14
CA THR A 78 10.97 25.92 -45.17
C THR A 78 10.95 24.41 -44.83
N PRO A 79 11.02 23.51 -45.84
CA PRO A 79 10.85 22.05 -45.67
C PRO A 79 11.94 21.36 -44.83
N ASP A 80 12.96 22.09 -44.40
CA ASP A 80 14.17 21.67 -43.70
C ASP A 80 14.19 22.12 -42.22
N THR A 81 13.05 22.53 -41.67
CA THR A 81 12.92 22.92 -40.26
C THR A 81 12.88 21.68 -39.35
N GLU A 82 13.87 21.51 -38.45
CA GLU A 82 13.85 20.45 -37.43
C GLU A 82 12.74 20.71 -36.41
N VAL A 83 11.65 19.93 -36.49
CA VAL A 83 10.55 19.97 -35.53
C VAL A 83 10.97 19.27 -34.24
N PHE A 84 11.01 20.02 -33.13
CA PHE A 84 11.30 19.42 -31.83
C PHE A 84 10.05 18.74 -31.27
N LYS A 85 10.20 17.45 -30.94
CA LYS A 85 9.17 16.65 -30.28
C LYS A 85 9.33 16.79 -28.76
N CYS A 86 8.44 17.53 -28.12
CA CYS A 86 8.43 17.72 -26.68
C CYS A 86 7.31 16.89 -26.04
N ILE A 87 7.65 16.14 -24.98
CA ILE A 87 6.65 15.42 -24.17
C ILE A 87 6.26 16.33 -23.01
N TYR A 88 5.02 16.84 -23.01
CA TYR A 88 4.56 17.82 -22.02
C TYR A 88 3.60 17.23 -20.97
N GLY A 89 3.13 16.00 -21.16
CA GLY A 89 2.29 15.35 -20.16
C GLY A 89 1.65 14.04 -20.60
N GLY A 90 0.57 13.68 -19.92
CA GLY A 90 -0.17 12.43 -20.12
C GLY A 90 0.02 11.45 -18.96
N LEU A 91 -0.82 10.42 -18.95
CA LEU A 91 -0.93 9.46 -17.84
C LEU A 91 0.39 8.78 -17.44
N TYR A 92 1.31 8.59 -18.38
CA TYR A 92 2.58 7.93 -18.11
C TYR A 92 3.64 8.84 -17.47
N HIS A 93 3.64 10.14 -17.80
CA HIS A 93 4.70 11.08 -17.37
C HIS A 93 4.27 11.97 -16.20
N ASP A 94 2.97 12.10 -15.96
CA ASP A 94 2.42 13.02 -14.97
C ASP A 94 1.72 12.27 -13.83
N THR A 95 2.43 12.11 -12.71
CA THR A 95 1.88 11.50 -11.49
C THR A 95 0.87 12.39 -10.77
N THR A 96 0.81 13.69 -11.12
CA THR A 96 -0.14 14.65 -10.57
C THR A 96 -1.43 14.75 -11.39
N LEU A 97 -1.60 13.92 -12.41
CA LEU A 97 -2.78 13.94 -13.28
C LEU A 97 -4.13 13.94 -12.53
N PRO A 98 -4.33 13.21 -11.41
CA PRO A 98 -5.58 13.27 -10.66
C PRO A 98 -5.94 14.67 -10.17
N THR A 99 -4.97 15.54 -9.87
CA THR A 99 -5.22 16.93 -9.46
C THR A 99 -5.62 17.81 -10.63
N LYS A 100 -5.16 17.50 -11.86
CA LYS A 100 -5.45 18.26 -13.08
C LYS A 100 -6.84 17.99 -13.66
N ILE A 101 -7.35 16.77 -13.49
CA ILE A 101 -8.70 16.39 -13.93
C ILE A 101 -9.79 16.75 -12.91
N SER A 102 -9.40 17.12 -11.69
CA SER A 102 -10.34 17.39 -10.61
C SER A 102 -10.93 18.80 -10.70
N LEU A 103 -12.23 18.91 -10.41
CA LEU A 103 -12.94 20.19 -10.39
C LEU A 103 -12.33 21.20 -9.40
N TYR A 104 -11.84 20.71 -8.26
CA TYR A 104 -11.19 21.53 -7.23
C TYR A 104 -9.90 20.87 -6.73
N PRO A 105 -8.73 21.24 -7.29
CA PRO A 105 -7.45 20.61 -6.98
C PRO A 105 -7.03 20.62 -5.49
N PRO A 106 -7.28 21.68 -4.68
CA PRO A 106 -6.88 21.68 -3.28
C PRO A 106 -7.51 20.56 -2.44
N LEU A 107 -8.74 20.14 -2.77
CA LEU A 107 -9.41 19.04 -2.06
C LEU A 107 -8.71 17.69 -2.32
N VAL A 108 -8.14 17.50 -3.51
CA VAL A 108 -7.37 16.29 -3.83
C VAL A 108 -6.10 16.24 -3.00
N TYR A 109 -5.37 17.35 -2.89
CA TYR A 109 -4.20 17.44 -2.03
C TYR A 109 -4.54 17.15 -0.57
N LEU A 110 -5.63 17.73 -0.05
CA LEU A 110 -6.11 17.45 1.29
C LEU A 110 -6.40 15.96 1.50
N GLY A 111 -7.06 15.31 0.53
CA GLY A 111 -7.31 13.87 0.55
C GLY A 111 -6.03 13.05 0.60
N ILE A 112 -5.02 13.40 -0.21
CA ILE A 112 -3.71 12.74 -0.23
C ILE A 112 -3.02 12.87 1.15
N TYR A 113 -3.02 14.06 1.75
CA TYR A 113 -2.43 14.27 3.08
C TYR A 113 -3.17 13.47 4.16
N CYS A 114 -4.50 13.51 4.17
CA CYS A 114 -5.30 12.75 5.14
C CYS A 114 -5.06 11.24 5.01
N ALA A 115 -5.04 10.70 3.78
CA ALA A 115 -4.84 9.27 3.53
C ALA A 115 -3.42 8.80 3.93
N THR A 116 -2.40 9.59 3.58
CA THR A 116 -1.00 9.27 3.89
C THR A 116 -0.70 9.37 5.39
N ILE A 117 -1.17 10.42 6.06
CA ILE A 117 -1.01 10.59 7.52
C ILE A 117 -1.76 9.50 8.28
N SER A 118 -3.00 9.20 7.89
CA SER A 118 -3.80 8.15 8.54
C SER A 118 -3.13 6.77 8.45
N SER A 119 -2.69 6.40 7.26
CA SER A 119 -2.03 5.10 7.02
C SER A 119 -0.67 5.03 7.72
N GLY A 120 0.10 6.13 7.71
CA GLY A 120 1.38 6.23 8.39
C GLY A 120 1.26 6.08 9.91
N LEU A 121 0.27 6.73 10.52
CA LEU A 121 -0.01 6.60 11.96
C LEU A 121 -0.45 5.19 12.34
N ALA A 122 -1.32 4.56 11.53
CA ALA A 122 -1.75 3.19 11.76
C ALA A 122 -0.56 2.21 11.76
N ALA A 123 0.36 2.34 10.80
CA ALA A 123 1.57 1.52 10.74
C ALA A 123 2.53 1.80 11.91
N LEU A 124 2.68 3.07 12.29
CA LEU A 124 3.55 3.50 13.39
C LEU A 124 3.09 2.94 14.74
N VAL A 125 1.78 2.83 14.97
CA VAL A 125 1.23 2.23 16.20
C VAL A 125 1.18 0.69 16.11
N GLY A 126 0.92 0.14 14.93
CA GLY A 126 0.74 -1.31 14.73
C GLY A 126 2.03 -2.10 14.84
N ALA A 127 3.08 -1.72 14.10
CA ALA A 127 4.31 -2.52 14.01
C ALA A 127 5.03 -2.73 15.36
N PRO A 128 5.20 -1.70 16.23
CA PRO A 128 5.82 -1.86 17.54
C PRO A 128 5.06 -2.79 18.47
N ARG A 129 3.72 -2.77 18.40
CA ARG A 129 2.86 -3.63 19.23
C ARG A 129 2.99 -5.10 18.81
N ILE A 130 3.04 -5.39 17.52
CA ILE A 130 3.30 -6.74 17.00
C ILE A 130 4.68 -7.21 17.46
N LEU A 131 5.71 -6.36 17.32
CA LEU A 131 7.07 -6.71 17.73
C LEU A 131 7.20 -6.94 19.24
N GLN A 132 6.48 -6.16 20.05
CA GLN A 132 6.40 -6.37 21.50
C GLN A 132 5.68 -7.67 21.86
N ALA A 133 4.57 -7.99 21.18
CA ALA A 133 3.85 -9.24 21.39
C ALA A 133 4.75 -10.45 21.08
N LEU A 134 5.43 -10.42 19.94
CA LEU A 134 6.40 -11.45 19.55
C LEU A 134 7.54 -11.60 20.58
N ALA A 135 8.03 -10.49 21.13
CA ALA A 135 9.07 -10.53 22.16
C ALA A 135 8.57 -11.11 23.49
N LYS A 136 7.28 -10.92 23.83
CA LYS A 136 6.66 -11.49 25.04
C LYS A 136 6.53 -13.01 24.97
N ASP A 137 6.39 -13.55 23.76
CA ASP A 137 6.32 -15.00 23.54
C ASP A 137 7.69 -15.71 23.76
N ARG A 138 8.78 -14.96 23.97
CA ARG A 138 10.14 -15.47 24.26
C ARG A 138 10.66 -16.53 23.28
N LEU A 139 10.12 -16.57 22.06
CA LEU A 139 10.56 -17.45 20.97
C LEU A 139 11.99 -17.14 20.54
N PHE A 140 12.36 -15.86 20.52
CA PHE A 140 13.65 -15.39 20.05
C PHE A 140 14.40 -14.67 21.18
N PRO A 141 15.51 -15.24 21.71
CA PRO A 141 16.19 -14.67 22.86
C PRO A 141 16.77 -13.27 22.61
N PHE A 142 17.08 -12.93 21.36
CA PHE A 142 17.55 -11.59 20.98
C PHE A 142 16.46 -10.51 20.99
N LEU A 143 15.16 -10.88 20.95
CA LEU A 143 14.03 -9.94 21.00
C LEU A 143 13.55 -9.66 22.43
N ASN A 144 13.98 -10.45 23.42
CA ASN A 144 13.65 -10.26 24.84
C ASN A 144 13.77 -8.81 25.38
N PRO A 145 14.77 -7.98 25.00
CA PRO A 145 14.82 -6.59 25.46
C PRO A 145 13.62 -5.74 25.00
N LEU A 146 12.93 -6.09 23.91
CA LEU A 146 11.76 -5.38 23.40
C LEU A 146 10.45 -5.76 24.10
N ALA A 147 10.42 -6.87 24.85
CA ALA A 147 9.22 -7.32 25.56
C ALA A 147 8.78 -6.36 26.68
N ARG A 148 9.70 -5.55 27.21
CA ARG A 148 9.46 -4.64 28.34
C ARG A 148 8.63 -3.42 27.91
N GLY A 149 7.36 -3.41 28.29
CA GLY A 149 6.48 -2.24 28.17
C GLY A 149 6.71 -1.23 29.29
N VAL A 150 6.44 0.06 29.01
CA VAL A 150 6.56 1.17 29.97
C VAL A 150 5.19 1.75 30.27
N GLY A 151 4.95 2.14 31.53
CA GLY A 151 3.72 2.81 31.95
C GLY A 151 2.51 1.89 32.17
N ARG A 152 1.36 2.51 32.46
CA ARG A 152 0.09 1.82 32.73
C ARG A 152 -0.46 1.08 31.51
N SER A 153 -0.26 1.62 30.30
CA SER A 153 -0.70 1.01 29.04
C SER A 153 0.32 0.06 28.39
N GLN A 154 1.42 -0.27 29.10
CA GLN A 154 2.46 -1.20 28.62
C GLN A 154 3.05 -0.81 27.25
N GLU A 155 3.32 0.47 27.03
CA GLU A 155 3.75 0.97 25.73
C GLU A 155 5.16 0.49 25.35
N PRO A 156 5.37 0.01 24.11
CA PRO A 156 6.65 -0.55 23.68
C PRO A 156 7.62 0.50 23.16
N ILE A 157 8.12 1.39 24.03
CA ILE A 157 9.06 2.47 23.65
C ILE A 157 10.27 1.93 22.88
N ARG A 158 10.85 0.80 23.32
CA ARG A 158 11.99 0.18 22.64
C ARG A 158 11.64 -0.30 21.22
N ALA A 159 10.45 -0.86 21.03
CA ALA A 159 10.00 -1.28 19.70
C ALA A 159 9.71 -0.07 18.80
N TYR A 160 9.15 1.03 19.35
CA TYR A 160 8.99 2.29 18.61
C TYR A 160 10.33 2.81 18.08
N VAL A 161 11.39 2.80 18.91
CA VAL A 161 12.74 3.22 18.50
C VAL A 161 13.27 2.34 17.36
N VAL A 162 13.12 1.02 17.46
CA VAL A 162 13.55 0.10 16.39
C VAL A 162 12.78 0.37 15.09
N THR A 163 11.44 0.49 15.15
CA THR A 163 10.63 0.80 13.97
C THR A 163 10.95 2.17 13.38
N PHE A 164 11.32 3.15 14.21
CA PHE A 164 11.72 4.47 13.76
C PHE A 164 13.00 4.42 12.92
N PHE A 165 14.04 3.72 13.39
CA PHE A 165 15.29 3.58 12.63
C PHE A 165 15.10 2.78 11.34
N ILE A 166 14.26 1.74 11.34
CA ILE A 166 13.93 0.98 10.13
C ILE A 166 13.18 1.89 9.13
N ALA A 167 12.18 2.63 9.61
CA ALA A 167 11.44 3.58 8.76
C ALA A 167 12.34 4.68 8.21
N LEU A 168 13.24 5.22 9.03
CA LEU A 168 14.22 6.22 8.62
C LEU A 168 15.12 5.69 7.50
N LEU A 169 15.62 4.46 7.61
CA LEU A 169 16.44 3.83 6.57
C LEU A 169 15.67 3.71 5.25
N CYS A 170 14.40 3.29 5.30
CA CYS A 170 13.55 3.24 4.11
C CYS A 170 13.32 4.63 3.49
N ILE A 171 13.08 5.67 4.31
CA ILE A 171 12.89 7.05 3.85
C ILE A 171 14.16 7.61 3.19
N LEU A 172 15.34 7.28 3.71
CA LEU A 172 16.62 7.72 3.14
C LEU A 172 16.87 7.21 1.71
N THR A 173 16.14 6.18 1.25
CA THR A 173 16.22 5.69 -0.13
C THR A 173 15.73 6.74 -1.14
N GLY A 174 14.86 7.68 -0.75
CA GLY A 174 14.43 8.82 -1.57
C GLY A 174 13.55 8.51 -2.78
N ASP A 175 13.36 7.24 -3.15
CA ASP A 175 12.52 6.81 -4.28
C ASP A 175 11.44 5.81 -3.85
N LEU A 176 10.19 6.19 -4.06
CA LEU A 176 9.01 5.38 -3.76
C LEU A 176 8.92 4.13 -4.64
N ASN A 177 9.38 4.21 -5.89
CA ASN A 177 9.31 3.09 -6.84
C ASN A 177 10.30 1.98 -6.50
N SER A 178 11.34 2.28 -5.73
CA SER A 178 12.29 1.32 -5.21
C SER A 178 11.82 0.68 -3.90
N VAL A 179 11.09 1.43 -3.06
CA VAL A 179 10.58 0.94 -1.76
C VAL A 179 9.33 0.07 -1.93
N ALA A 180 8.44 0.40 -2.87
CA ALA A 180 7.17 -0.32 -3.04
C ALA A 180 7.34 -1.84 -3.36
N PRO A 181 8.27 -2.26 -4.24
CA PRO A 181 8.51 -3.68 -4.48
C PRO A 181 9.00 -4.44 -3.25
N LEU A 182 9.83 -3.81 -2.41
CA LEU A 182 10.31 -4.40 -1.17
C LEU A 182 9.16 -4.66 -0.19
N ILE A 183 8.26 -3.68 -0.02
CA ILE A 183 7.05 -3.82 0.80
C ILE A 183 6.19 -4.98 0.28
N THR A 184 6.01 -5.06 -1.04
CA THR A 184 5.21 -6.11 -1.68
C THR A 184 5.74 -7.51 -1.40
N THR A 185 7.05 -7.73 -1.48
CA THR A 185 7.65 -9.04 -1.18
C THR A 185 7.38 -9.45 0.27
N PHE A 186 7.53 -8.52 1.24
CA PHE A 186 7.27 -8.82 2.65
C PHE A 186 5.79 -9.14 2.90
N PHE A 187 4.85 -8.36 2.36
CA PHE A 187 3.42 -8.64 2.55
C PHE A 187 2.96 -9.92 1.83
N LEU A 188 3.41 -10.17 0.59
CA LEU A 188 3.08 -11.41 -0.12
C LEU A 188 3.64 -12.62 0.63
N SER A 189 4.87 -12.54 1.15
CA SER A 189 5.43 -13.64 1.94
C SER A 189 4.63 -13.89 3.22
N SER A 190 4.17 -12.83 3.91
CA SER A 190 3.31 -12.94 5.09
C SER A 190 1.96 -13.58 4.76
N TYR A 191 1.30 -13.16 3.67
CA TYR A 191 0.03 -13.75 3.25
C TYR A 191 0.18 -15.21 2.83
N ALA A 192 1.23 -15.54 2.08
CA ALA A 192 1.55 -16.92 1.71
C ALA A 192 1.80 -17.80 2.96
N LEU A 193 2.53 -17.29 3.95
CA LEU A 193 2.77 -18.01 5.21
C LEU A 193 1.48 -18.24 6.00
N VAL A 194 0.60 -17.24 6.08
CA VAL A 194 -0.69 -17.39 6.78
C VAL A 194 -1.60 -18.39 6.07
N ASN A 195 -1.69 -18.31 4.75
CA ASN A 195 -2.48 -19.21 3.91
C ASN A 195 -1.96 -20.66 4.01
N TYR A 196 -0.64 -20.83 3.89
CA TYR A 196 0.01 -22.13 4.06
C TYR A 196 -0.17 -22.68 5.47
N ALA A 197 -0.04 -21.86 6.52
CA ALA A 197 -0.26 -22.29 7.90
C ALA A 197 -1.70 -22.80 8.11
N CYS A 198 -2.71 -22.12 7.55
CA CYS A 198 -4.10 -22.58 7.60
C CYS A 198 -4.30 -23.91 6.86
N PHE A 199 -3.71 -24.06 5.68
CA PHE A 199 -3.76 -25.31 4.91
C PHE A 199 -3.08 -26.47 5.65
N ALA A 200 -1.88 -26.24 6.18
CA ALA A 200 -1.13 -27.22 6.93
C ALA A 200 -1.86 -27.63 8.22
N ALA A 201 -2.46 -26.67 8.94
CA ALA A 201 -3.21 -26.95 10.17
C ALA A 201 -4.43 -27.85 9.92
N GLU A 202 -5.19 -27.60 8.84
CA GLU A 202 -6.33 -28.44 8.44
C GLU A 202 -5.88 -29.82 7.97
N THR A 203 -4.88 -29.88 7.08
CA THR A 203 -4.35 -31.15 6.53
C THR A 203 -3.80 -32.06 7.63
N SER A 204 -3.19 -31.46 8.65
CA SER A 204 -2.59 -32.19 9.79
C SER A 204 -3.60 -32.61 10.85
N ASN A 205 -4.89 -32.25 10.71
CA ASN A 205 -5.94 -32.46 11.72
C ASN A 205 -5.49 -32.02 13.13
N SER A 206 -4.91 -30.81 13.22
CA SER A 206 -4.36 -30.31 14.49
C SER A 206 -5.45 -30.25 15.58
N PRO A 207 -5.20 -30.74 16.82
CA PRO A 207 -6.25 -30.91 17.84
C PRO A 207 -7.06 -29.65 18.20
N GLY A 208 -6.44 -28.47 18.09
CA GLY A 208 -7.06 -27.17 18.37
C GLY A 208 -7.67 -26.46 17.16
N TRP A 209 -7.58 -27.04 15.96
CA TRP A 209 -8.00 -26.37 14.73
C TRP A 209 -9.44 -26.74 14.36
N ARG A 210 -10.37 -25.78 14.51
CA ARG A 210 -11.80 -25.92 14.17
C ARG A 210 -12.35 -24.60 13.62
N PRO A 211 -12.14 -24.28 12.33
CA PRO A 211 -12.56 -23.01 11.75
C PRO A 211 -14.09 -22.92 11.72
N SER A 212 -14.64 -21.89 12.37
CA SER A 212 -16.10 -21.65 12.43
C SER A 212 -16.63 -20.87 11.21
N PHE A 213 -15.75 -20.40 10.32
CA PHE A 213 -16.12 -19.57 9.17
C PHE A 213 -16.72 -20.39 8.03
N ARG A 214 -17.93 -20.03 7.60
CA ARG A 214 -18.74 -20.79 6.62
C ARG A 214 -18.08 -21.00 5.25
N TYR A 215 -17.26 -20.06 4.79
CA TYR A 215 -16.63 -20.11 3.45
C TYR A 215 -15.16 -20.55 3.50
N PHE A 216 -14.68 -21.03 4.64
CA PHE A 216 -13.32 -21.55 4.75
C PHE A 216 -13.22 -22.90 4.02
N ASN A 217 -12.17 -23.07 3.22
CA ASN A 217 -11.80 -24.33 2.57
C ASN A 217 -10.27 -24.40 2.46
N GLN A 218 -9.68 -25.54 2.83
CA GLN A 218 -8.25 -25.79 2.77
C GLN A 218 -7.65 -25.57 1.38
N TRP A 219 -8.36 -25.95 0.33
CA TRP A 219 -7.86 -25.79 -1.04
C TRP A 219 -7.83 -24.33 -1.47
N VAL A 220 -8.78 -23.52 -0.98
CA VAL A 220 -8.78 -22.06 -1.21
C VAL A 220 -7.59 -21.43 -0.50
N ALA A 221 -7.28 -21.89 0.72
CA ALA A 221 -6.09 -21.45 1.45
C ALA A 221 -4.79 -21.88 0.73
N LEU A 222 -4.72 -23.06 0.11
CA LEU A 222 -3.54 -23.48 -0.65
C LEU A 222 -3.33 -22.67 -1.94
N THR A 223 -4.41 -22.33 -2.63
CA THR A 223 -4.34 -21.61 -3.91
C THR A 223 -4.05 -20.11 -3.78
N GLY A 224 -4.33 -19.54 -2.60
CA GLY A 224 -4.18 -18.10 -2.33
C GLY A 224 -2.78 -17.75 -1.86
#